data_AF-A0A843CH72-F1
#
_entry.id   AF-A0A843CH72-F1
#
_cell.length_a   1.000
_cell.length_b   1.000
_cell.length_c   1.000
_cell.angle_alpha   90.00
_cell.angle_beta   90.00
_cell.angle_gamma   90.00
#
_symmetry.space_group_name_H-M   'P 1'
#
loop_
_entity.id
_entity.type
_entity.pdbx_description
1 polymer ?
#
loop_
_entity_poly.entity_id
_entity_poly.type
_entity_poly.pdbx_seq_one_letter_code
_entity_poly.pdbx_strand_id
1 'polypeptide(L)'
;MDDVEILNIPYRHESTYPVTLDELLSLLENLIGAIANPSSRRGGQLRFEPVDVPDFKDYFVSLENIIGKYEDLILRKIGKTGFGFLHSIIADLDTVDSIRCFFAILFLARDQKVDLEQIEDDIKITILPESTQG
;
A
#
# COMPACT_ATOMS: atom_id res chain seq x y z
N MET A 1 -32.62 4.24 -6.30
CA MET A 1 -32.21 3.23 -7.30
C MET A 1 -30.72 3.46 -7.39
N ASP A 2 -29.97 2.66 -6.63
CA ASP A 2 -28.59 2.97 -6.29
C ASP A 2 -27.68 2.81 -7.51
N ASP A 3 -26.98 3.88 -7.86
CA ASP A 3 -25.95 3.91 -8.88
C ASP A 3 -24.72 3.18 -8.34
N VAL A 4 -24.54 1.93 -8.74
CA VAL A 4 -23.35 1.13 -8.40
C VAL A 4 -22.19 1.63 -9.25
N GLU A 5 -21.29 2.37 -8.62
CA GLU A 5 -20.04 2.82 -9.23
C GLU A 5 -19.12 1.62 -9.45
N ILE A 6 -18.88 1.28 -10.72
CA ILE A 6 -18.04 0.15 -11.13
C ILE A 6 -16.59 0.50 -10.78
N LEU A 7 -16.07 -0.09 -9.70
CA LEU A 7 -14.66 -0.03 -9.32
C LEU A 7 -13.79 -0.55 -10.46
N ASN A 8 -13.01 0.35 -11.07
CA ASN A 8 -12.07 0.02 -12.13
C ASN A 8 -10.82 -0.64 -11.50
N ILE A 9 -10.94 -1.93 -11.20
CA ILE A 9 -9.83 -2.75 -10.70
C ILE A 9 -8.80 -2.86 -11.83
N PRO A 10 -7.49 -2.64 -11.57
CA PRO A 10 -6.47 -2.81 -12.59
C PRO A 10 -6.53 -4.21 -13.18
N TYR A 11 -6.34 -4.31 -14.51
CA TYR A 11 -6.41 -5.56 -15.25
C TYR A 11 -5.51 -6.62 -14.61
N ARG A 12 -6.13 -7.58 -13.91
CA ARG A 12 -5.47 -8.77 -13.40
C ARG A 12 -5.55 -9.80 -14.52
N HIS A 13 -4.40 -10.13 -15.12
CA HIS A 13 -4.32 -11.33 -15.96
C HIS A 13 -4.41 -12.55 -15.05
N GLU A 14 -5.62 -12.90 -14.62
CA GLU A 14 -5.88 -14.25 -14.15
C GLU A 14 -5.73 -15.15 -15.36
N SER A 15 -4.75 -16.06 -15.34
CA SER A 15 -4.56 -17.05 -16.38
C SER A 15 -5.89 -17.77 -16.62
N THR A 16 -6.64 -17.32 -17.62
CA THR A 16 -7.97 -17.84 -17.94
C THR A 16 -7.83 -19.07 -18.82
N TYR A 17 -6.88 -19.93 -18.47
CA TYR A 17 -6.68 -21.20 -19.14
C TYR A 17 -7.12 -22.28 -18.17
N PRO A 18 -8.16 -23.07 -18.51
CA PRO A 18 -8.53 -24.22 -17.70
C PRO A 18 -7.38 -25.22 -17.74
N VAL A 19 -6.48 -25.13 -16.78
CA VAL A 19 -5.41 -26.10 -16.59
C VAL A 19 -6.01 -27.34 -15.94
N THR A 20 -5.90 -28.47 -16.63
CA THR A 20 -6.41 -29.74 -16.09
C THR A 20 -5.37 -30.34 -15.13
N LEU A 21 -5.81 -31.17 -14.18
CA LEU A 21 -4.90 -31.86 -13.25
C LEU A 21 -3.84 -32.67 -14.00
N ASP A 22 -4.22 -33.31 -15.10
CA ASP A 22 -3.32 -34.11 -15.93
C ASP A 22 -2.24 -33.25 -16.58
N GLU A 23 -2.57 -32.01 -16.97
CA GLU A 23 -1.62 -31.06 -17.53
C GLU A 23 -0.62 -30.55 -16.47
N LEU A 24 -1.08 -30.34 -15.24
CA LEU A 24 -0.21 -30.01 -14.09
C LEU A 24 0.73 -31.17 -13.74
N LEU A 25 0.22 -32.40 -13.73
CA LEU A 25 1.00 -33.61 -13.47
C LEU A 25 2.03 -33.85 -14.59
N SER A 26 1.65 -33.63 -15.85
CA SER A 26 2.56 -33.70 -16.99
C SER A 26 3.66 -32.63 -16.92
N LEU A 27 3.33 -31.40 -16.53
CA LEU A 27 4.32 -30.33 -16.32
C LEU A 27 5.32 -30.69 -15.22
N LEU A 28 4.83 -31.25 -14.11
CA LEU A 28 5.65 -31.64 -12.97
C LEU A 28 6.57 -32.82 -13.32
N GLU A 29 6.05 -33.83 -14.02
CA GLU A 29 6.82 -34.96 -14.51
C GLU A 29 7.92 -34.51 -15.50
N ASN A 30 7.57 -33.61 -16.43
CA ASN A 30 8.52 -33.03 -17.36
C ASN A 30 9.61 -32.24 -16.64
N LEU A 31 9.27 -31.49 -15.59
CA LEU A 31 10.22 -30.70 -14.80
C LEU A 31 11.17 -31.59 -14.00
N ILE A 32 10.66 -32.65 -13.36
CA ILE A 32 11.48 -33.64 -12.65
C ILE A 32 12.41 -34.37 -13.64
N GLY A 33 11.90 -34.77 -14.81
CA GLY A 33 12.70 -35.39 -15.87
C GLY A 33 13.82 -34.49 -16.38
N ALA A 34 13.59 -33.17 -16.41
CA ALA A 34 14.59 -32.16 -16.77
C ALA A 34 15.74 -32.08 -15.77
N ILE A 35 15.39 -32.07 -14.48
CA ILE A 35 16.35 -31.97 -13.37
C ILE A 35 17.15 -33.27 -13.26
N ALA A 36 16.51 -34.41 -13.51
CA ALA A 36 17.14 -35.72 -13.48
C ALA A 36 18.05 -35.98 -14.71
N ASN A 37 17.77 -35.38 -15.87
CA ASN A 37 18.55 -35.57 -17.09
C ASN A 37 18.76 -34.26 -17.89
N PRO A 38 19.64 -33.36 -17.40
CA PRO A 38 19.80 -31.99 -17.93
C PRO A 38 20.36 -31.95 -19.37
N SER A 39 20.95 -33.05 -19.84
CA SER A 39 21.60 -33.16 -21.15
C SER A 39 20.63 -33.20 -22.35
N SER A 40 19.32 -33.34 -22.12
CA SER A 40 18.34 -33.64 -23.17
C SER A 40 17.56 -32.43 -23.71
N ARG A 41 17.66 -31.23 -23.11
CA ARG A 41 16.87 -30.06 -23.52
C ARG A 41 17.65 -29.10 -24.41
N ARG A 42 17.67 -29.39 -25.71
CA ARG A 42 18.10 -28.44 -26.76
C ARG A 42 16.97 -27.99 -27.69
N GLY A 43 15.70 -28.24 -27.36
CA GLY A 43 14.57 -27.79 -28.16
C GLY A 43 13.37 -27.44 -27.30
N GLY A 44 12.94 -26.18 -27.32
CA GLY A 44 11.66 -25.75 -26.74
C GLY A 44 11.76 -25.04 -25.39
N GLN A 45 12.49 -23.93 -25.30
CA GLN A 45 12.28 -22.97 -24.21
C GLN A 45 10.99 -22.19 -24.48
N LEU A 46 9.94 -22.46 -23.70
CA LEU A 46 8.86 -21.50 -23.49
C LEU A 46 9.49 -20.23 -22.91
N ARG A 47 9.52 -19.16 -23.71
CA ARG A 47 10.03 -17.85 -23.31
C ARG A 47 8.95 -17.16 -22.47
N PHE A 48 8.99 -17.36 -21.16
CA PHE A 48 8.35 -16.43 -20.25
C PHE A 48 9.19 -15.14 -20.26
N GLU A 49 8.56 -13.99 -20.50
CA GLU A 49 9.22 -12.72 -20.16
C GLU A 49 9.55 -12.76 -18.66
N PRO A 50 10.76 -12.39 -18.24
CA PRO A 50 11.08 -12.28 -16.83
C PRO A 50 10.06 -11.35 -16.17
N VAL A 51 9.34 -11.83 -15.16
CA VAL A 51 8.61 -10.92 -14.27
C VAL A 51 9.68 -10.16 -13.51
N ASP A 52 9.95 -8.92 -13.91
CA ASP A 52 10.82 -8.03 -13.16
C ASP A 52 10.25 -7.93 -11.74
N VAL A 53 10.98 -8.47 -10.78
CA VAL A 53 10.59 -8.41 -9.37
C VAL A 53 10.59 -6.94 -8.98
N PRO A 54 9.44 -6.37 -8.57
CA PRO A 54 9.40 -4.97 -8.20
C PRO A 54 10.41 -4.69 -7.09
N ASP A 55 11.20 -3.62 -7.20
CA ASP A 55 12.08 -3.21 -6.11
C ASP A 55 11.23 -2.61 -4.99
N PHE A 56 10.89 -3.42 -4.00
CA PHE A 56 10.12 -3.02 -2.82
C PHE A 56 10.72 -1.81 -2.09
N LYS A 57 12.02 -1.55 -2.24
CA LYS A 57 12.68 -0.38 -1.67
C LYS A 57 12.12 0.91 -2.27
N ASP A 58 11.87 0.95 -3.57
CA ASP A 58 11.35 2.13 -4.26
C ASP A 58 9.92 2.46 -3.82
N TYR A 59 9.10 1.44 -3.55
CA TYR A 59 7.76 1.63 -3.01
C TYR A 59 7.79 2.17 -1.58
N PHE A 60 8.73 1.69 -0.75
CA PHE A 60 8.87 2.16 0.62
C PHE A 60 9.29 3.63 0.68
N VAL A 61 10.30 4.01 -0.12
CA VAL A 61 10.75 5.41 -0.23
C VAL A 61 9.61 6.30 -0.75
N SER A 62 8.84 5.83 -1.73
CA SER A 62 7.69 6.56 -2.25
C SER A 62 6.61 6.76 -1.17
N LEU A 63 6.34 5.72 -0.38
CA LEU A 63 5.37 5.79 0.71
C LEU A 63 5.82 6.73 1.82
N GLU A 64 7.07 6.66 2.26
CA GLU A 64 7.63 7.57 3.29
C GLU A 64 7.55 9.03 2.85
N ASN A 65 7.92 9.33 1.60
CA ASN A 65 7.81 10.67 1.04
C ASN A 65 6.37 11.18 1.01
N ILE A 66 5.42 10.31 0.64
CA ILE A 66 3.99 10.64 0.66
C ILE A 66 3.57 10.93 2.10
N ILE A 67 3.86 10.05 3.05
CA ILE A 67 3.47 10.22 4.46
C ILE A 67 4.02 11.53 5.01
N GLY A 68 5.32 11.78 4.86
CA GLY A 68 5.97 13.00 5.36
C GLY A 68 5.31 14.29 4.86
N LYS A 69 4.90 14.33 3.59
CA LYS A 69 4.16 15.49 3.04
C LYS A 69 2.84 15.76 3.78
N TYR A 70 2.09 14.72 4.14
CA TYR A 70 0.82 14.90 4.86
C TYR A 70 1.05 15.15 6.36
N GLU A 71 2.10 14.60 6.96
CA GLU A 71 2.51 14.95 8.33
C GLU A 71 2.76 16.45 8.46
N ASP A 72 3.55 17.02 7.54
CA ASP A 72 3.84 18.46 7.50
C ASP A 72 2.56 19.30 7.30
N LEU A 73 1.65 18.84 6.44
CA LEU A 73 0.36 19.49 6.21
C LEU A 73 -0.47 19.54 7.50
N ILE A 74 -0.57 18.41 8.21
CA ILE A 74 -1.32 18.28 9.47
C ILE A 74 -0.73 19.21 10.52
N LEU A 75 0.58 19.11 10.78
CA LEU A 75 1.27 19.93 11.77
C LEU A 75 1.13 21.42 11.46
N ARG A 76 1.17 21.83 10.19
CA ARG A 76 0.91 23.22 9.79
C ARG A 76 -0.52 23.66 10.08
N LYS A 77 -1.53 22.81 9.84
CA LYS A 77 -2.94 23.14 10.08
C LYS A 77 -3.25 23.29 11.57
N ILE A 78 -2.69 22.43 12.43
CA ILE A 78 -2.98 22.44 13.87
C ILE A 78 -1.94 23.24 14.69
N GLY A 79 -0.79 23.59 14.12
CA GLY A 79 0.34 24.19 14.85
C GLY A 79 0.07 25.53 15.51
N LYS A 80 -0.91 26.31 15.03
CA LYS A 80 -1.29 27.59 15.66
C LYS A 80 -2.15 27.40 16.91
N THR A 81 -3.04 26.41 16.89
CA THR A 81 -4.02 26.13 17.95
C THR A 81 -3.53 25.08 18.93
N GLY A 82 -2.52 24.28 18.55
CA GLY A 82 -2.03 23.12 19.31
C GLY A 82 -2.89 21.88 19.15
N PHE A 83 -4.08 22.00 18.56
CA PHE A 83 -4.99 20.89 18.26
C PHE A 83 -5.86 21.20 17.05
N GLY A 84 -6.47 20.16 16.47
CA GLY A 84 -7.48 20.28 15.43
C GLY A 84 -8.26 18.99 15.24
N PHE A 85 -9.38 19.07 14.52
CA PHE A 85 -10.22 17.92 14.20
C PHE A 85 -9.93 17.39 12.80
N LEU A 86 -10.01 16.07 12.62
CA LEU A 86 -9.73 15.40 11.36
C LEU A 86 -10.61 15.96 10.25
N HIS A 87 -11.92 16.07 10.48
CA HIS A 87 -12.86 16.65 9.52
C HIS A 87 -12.39 18.04 9.02
N SER A 88 -11.93 18.91 9.93
CA SER A 88 -11.44 20.25 9.57
C SER A 88 -10.12 20.23 8.81
N ILE A 89 -9.25 19.24 9.08
CA ILE A 89 -7.98 19.08 8.36
C ILE A 89 -8.23 18.67 6.91
N ILE A 90 -9.19 17.76 6.69
CA ILE A 90 -9.48 17.17 5.37
C ILE A 90 -10.58 17.89 4.58
N ALA A 91 -11.24 18.91 5.13
CA ALA A 91 -12.39 19.58 4.51
C ALA A 91 -12.17 20.06 3.06
N ASP A 92 -10.93 20.43 2.72
CA ASP A 92 -10.55 20.94 1.39
C ASP A 92 -9.80 19.91 0.53
N LEU A 93 -9.75 18.64 0.97
CA LEU A 93 -8.98 17.58 0.33
C LEU A 93 -9.89 16.62 -0.43
N ASP A 94 -9.37 16.03 -1.50
CA ASP A 94 -10.05 14.91 -2.16
C ASP A 94 -10.03 13.66 -1.27
N THR A 95 -10.76 12.62 -1.69
CA THR A 95 -10.86 11.37 -0.92
C THR A 95 -9.52 10.69 -0.71
N VAL A 96 -8.63 10.74 -1.72
CA VAL A 96 -7.34 10.06 -1.65
C VAL A 96 -6.41 10.80 -0.67
N ASP A 97 -6.39 12.12 -0.73
CA ASP A 97 -5.64 12.98 0.17
C ASP A 97 -6.19 12.93 1.60
N SER A 98 -7.50 12.81 1.76
CA SER A 98 -8.14 12.59 3.06
C SER A 98 -7.69 11.28 3.71
N ILE A 99 -7.66 10.18 2.94
CA ILE A 99 -7.15 8.88 3.41
C ILE A 99 -5.66 8.97 3.75
N ARG A 100 -4.85 9.65 2.93
CA ARG A 100 -3.42 9.85 3.20
C ARG A 100 -3.20 10.66 4.47
N CYS A 101 -3.99 11.70 4.72
CA CYS A 101 -4.00 12.44 5.98
C CYS A 101 -4.33 11.51 7.16
N PHE A 102 -5.35 10.66 7.03
CA PHE A 102 -5.70 9.72 8.09
C PHE A 102 -4.52 8.79 8.42
N PHE A 103 -3.87 8.20 7.40
CA PHE A 103 -2.67 7.39 7.65
C PHE A 103 -1.55 8.20 8.30
N ALA A 104 -1.22 9.38 7.79
CA ALA A 104 -0.17 10.23 8.36
C ALA A 104 -0.42 10.58 9.84
N ILE A 105 -1.68 10.78 10.25
CA ILE A 105 -2.03 10.99 11.67
C ILE A 105 -1.67 9.77 12.53
N LEU A 106 -1.91 8.56 12.04
CA LEU A 106 -1.52 7.34 12.75
C LEU A 106 0.00 7.21 12.89
N PHE A 107 0.77 7.62 11.88
CA PHE A 107 2.23 7.66 11.95
C PHE A 107 2.72 8.71 12.96
N LEU A 108 2.15 9.93 12.93
CA LEU A 108 2.45 10.95 13.93
C LEU A 108 2.17 10.49 15.36
N ALA A 109 1.07 9.76 15.57
CA ALA A 109 0.70 9.23 16.88
C ALA A 109 1.63 8.10 17.32
N ARG A 110 1.99 7.19 16.40
CA ARG A 110 3.00 6.14 16.63
C ARG A 110 4.33 6.75 17.08
N ASP A 111 4.73 7.85 16.45
CA ASP A 111 5.97 8.58 16.74
C ASP A 111 5.86 9.50 17.97
N GLN A 112 4.74 9.47 18.70
CA GLN A 112 4.48 10.29 19.89
C GLN A 112 4.57 11.81 19.66
N LYS A 113 4.36 12.26 18.42
CA LYS A 113 4.31 13.69 18.07
C LYS A 113 2.93 14.30 18.33
N VAL A 114 1.89 13.49 18.25
CA VAL A 114 0.50 13.89 18.50
C VAL A 114 -0.23 12.84 19.33
N ASP A 115 -1.26 13.28 20.04
CA ASP A 115 -2.24 12.44 20.71
C ASP A 115 -3.56 12.44 19.93
N LEU A 116 -4.28 11.31 19.97
CA LEU A 116 -5.53 11.09 19.24
C LEU A 116 -6.66 10.76 20.20
N GLU A 117 -7.73 11.55 20.12
CA GLU A 117 -8.93 11.38 20.93
C GLU A 117 -10.15 11.32 20.01
N GLN A 118 -10.95 10.26 20.10
CA GLN A 118 -12.22 10.20 19.39
C GLN A 118 -13.27 11.00 20.19
N ILE A 119 -13.85 12.01 19.55
CA ILE A 119 -14.92 12.83 20.12
C ILE A 119 -16.12 12.70 19.20
N GLU A 120 -17.15 12.01 19.69
CA GLU A 120 -18.33 11.65 18.89
C GLU A 120 -17.91 10.90 17.61
N ASP A 121 -18.22 11.44 16.43
CA ASP A 121 -17.91 10.86 15.13
C ASP A 121 -16.65 11.49 14.48
N ASP A 122 -15.88 12.28 15.22
CA ASP A 122 -14.65 12.94 14.73
C ASP A 122 -13.42 12.53 15.57
N ILE A 123 -12.24 12.79 15.02
CA ILE A 123 -10.96 12.51 15.65
C ILE A 123 -10.28 13.84 15.93
N LYS A 124 -10.03 14.13 17.21
CA LYS A 124 -9.24 15.27 17.65
C LYS A 124 -7.78 14.87 17.73
N ILE A 125 -6.93 15.69 17.14
CA ILE A 125 -5.48 15.54 17.09
C ILE A 125 -4.87 16.67 17.92
N THR A 126 -4.05 16.33 18.90
CA THR A 126 -3.39 17.30 19.79
C THR A 126 -1.88 17.16 19.70
N ILE A 127 -1.15 18.24 19.48
CA ILE A 127 0.32 18.21 19.46
C ILE A 127 0.83 17.89 20.86
N LEU A 128 1.73 16.92 20.96
CA LEU A 128 2.45 16.63 22.20
C LEU A 128 3.70 17.53 22.29
N PRO A 129 4.00 18.13 23.46
CA PRO A 129 5.25 18.85 23.64
C PRO A 129 6.41 17.87 23.50
N GLU A 130 7.48 18.26 22.79
CA GLU A 130 8.68 17.44 22.75
C GLU A 130 9.16 17.21 24.18
N SER A 131 9.22 15.94 24.57
CA SER A 131 9.86 15.58 25.83
C SER A 131 11.34 15.93 25.69
N THR A 132 11.73 17.08 26.26
CA THR A 132 13.13 17.40 26.52
C THR A 132 13.63 16.34 27.50
N GLN A 133 14.10 15.21 26.99
CA GLN A 133 14.91 14.29 27.76
C GLN A 133 16.32 14.88 27.79
N GLY A 134 16.62 15.56 28.90
CA GLY A 134 17.98 15.97 29.28
C GLY A 134 18.75 14.83 29.92
#